data_AF-A0A971HDQ5-F1
#
_entry.id   AF-A0A971HDQ5-F1
#
_cell.length_a   1.000
_cell.length_b   1.000
_cell.length_c   1.000
_cell.angle_alpha   90.00
_cell.angle_beta   90.00
_cell.angle_gamma   90.00
#
_symmetry.space_group_name_H-M   'P 1'
#
loop_
_entity.id
_entity.type
_entity.pdbx_description
1 polymer ?
#
loop_
_entity_poly.entity_id
_entity_poly.type
_entity_poly.pdbx_seq_one_letter_code
_entity_poly.pdbx_strand_id
1 'polypeptide(L)'
;MHVVGWEQSFDPAKAINDDLTQTESGLYFQGAHPLVTLDNIRAIVPDDFVYRYPEWNMILEYKKGAKVRHNNEIWIARKDNQNEEPTKSDFNDDFGNEYWGVYNFVSDYLERLTRNGIAQMVQTFTQVKGLDKETKNLLERRTFFDGAGGIRETLQNTHKLVGFEIVPVRSMGVTMKIEQIGLQMTGATGMVRMYLFHSSQIDPIKTFDLNFTVTNGGFQWFPLKDCYLPYISDATNAGGSWYLCYNQD
;
A
#
# COMPACT_ATOMS: atom_id res chain seq x y z
N MET A 1 12.50 -16.40 8.21
CA MET A 1 11.54 -17.50 8.36
C MET A 1 10.82 -17.68 7.03
N HIS A 2 11.00 -18.86 6.44
CA HIS A 2 10.40 -19.24 5.17
C HIS A 2 9.24 -20.21 5.45
N VAL A 3 8.03 -19.88 4.98
CA VAL A 3 6.87 -20.77 5.14
C VAL A 3 7.05 -22.04 4.31
N VAL A 4 7.60 -21.90 3.10
CA VAL A 4 7.93 -22.99 2.17
C VAL A 4 9.43 -22.94 1.91
N GLY A 5 10.10 -24.10 1.96
CA GLY A 5 11.55 -24.22 1.78
C GLY A 5 11.96 -24.75 0.42
N TRP A 6 13.26 -24.73 0.14
CA TRP A 6 13.89 -25.41 -0.99
C TRP A 6 14.52 -26.74 -0.54
N GLU A 7 14.24 -27.84 -1.23
CA GLU A 7 14.97 -29.09 -0.99
C GLU A 7 16.46 -28.93 -1.33
N GLN A 8 17.30 -29.63 -0.57
CA GLN A 8 18.75 -29.62 -0.80
C GLN A 8 19.12 -30.46 -2.02
N SER A 9 20.25 -30.10 -2.64
CA SER A 9 20.85 -30.91 -3.72
C SER A 9 21.30 -32.28 -3.19
N PHE A 10 21.06 -33.34 -3.98
CA PHE A 10 21.63 -34.67 -3.69
C PHE A 10 23.16 -34.70 -3.79
N ASP A 11 23.73 -33.82 -4.61
CA ASP A 11 25.18 -33.60 -4.73
C ASP A 11 25.62 -32.52 -3.71
N PRO A 12 26.46 -32.86 -2.71
CA PRO A 12 26.93 -31.92 -1.70
C PRO A 12 27.74 -30.75 -2.26
N ALA A 13 28.46 -30.93 -3.38
CA ALA A 13 29.20 -29.85 -4.04
C ALA A 13 28.28 -28.76 -4.59
N LYS A 14 27.01 -29.12 -4.78
CA LYS A 14 25.93 -28.28 -5.28
C LYS A 14 24.95 -27.87 -4.16
N ALA A 15 25.37 -27.91 -2.90
CA ALA A 15 24.52 -27.47 -1.80
C ALA A 15 24.13 -25.98 -1.96
N ILE A 16 22.88 -25.67 -1.63
CA ILE A 16 22.40 -24.29 -1.43
C ILE A 16 22.47 -23.94 0.06
N ASN A 17 22.37 -22.66 0.39
CA ASN A 17 22.43 -22.18 1.78
C ASN A 17 21.32 -22.83 2.64
N ASP A 18 21.68 -23.30 3.83
CA ASP A 18 20.80 -24.00 4.77
C ASP A 18 19.57 -23.17 5.15
N ASP A 19 19.70 -21.84 5.22
CA ASP A 19 18.58 -20.92 5.49
C ASP A 19 17.42 -21.09 4.49
N LEU A 20 17.72 -21.41 3.23
CA LEU A 20 16.72 -21.61 2.18
C LEU A 20 16.01 -22.96 2.29
N THR A 21 16.60 -23.92 3.01
CA THR A 21 16.05 -25.27 3.19
C THR A 21 15.09 -25.37 4.37
N GLN A 22 15.09 -24.35 5.23
CA GLN A 22 14.17 -24.26 6.36
C GLN A 22 12.73 -24.08 5.88
N THR A 23 11.80 -24.82 6.49
CA THR A 23 10.37 -24.75 6.18
C THR A 23 9.55 -24.88 7.46
N GLU A 24 8.60 -23.97 7.65
CA GLU A 24 7.65 -24.02 8.76
C GLU A 24 6.42 -24.86 8.44
N SER A 25 6.01 -24.88 7.16
CA SER A 25 4.84 -25.66 6.72
C SER A 25 5.15 -27.13 6.45
N GLY A 26 6.43 -27.49 6.38
CA GLY A 26 6.88 -28.80 5.89
C GLY A 26 6.79 -28.97 4.37
N LEU A 27 6.36 -27.93 3.65
CA LEU A 27 6.29 -27.94 2.19
C LEU A 27 7.60 -27.46 1.57
N TYR A 28 7.87 -27.98 0.38
CA TYR A 28 9.00 -27.60 -0.45
C TYR A 28 8.57 -27.17 -1.85
N PHE A 29 9.27 -26.20 -2.44
CA PHE A 29 8.98 -25.71 -3.79
C PHE A 29 9.08 -26.80 -4.85
N GLN A 30 10.02 -27.73 -4.70
CA GLN A 30 10.20 -28.87 -5.59
C GLN A 30 9.01 -29.85 -5.57
N GLY A 31 8.21 -29.85 -4.50
CA GLY A 31 6.97 -30.63 -4.42
C GLY A 31 5.84 -30.12 -5.33
N ALA A 32 5.93 -28.88 -5.83
CA ALA A 32 4.90 -28.30 -6.69
C ALA A 32 4.94 -28.85 -8.12
N HIS A 33 6.14 -29.11 -8.67
CA HIS A 33 6.28 -29.61 -10.03
C HIS A 33 7.64 -30.33 -10.23
N PRO A 34 7.67 -31.52 -10.88
CA PRO A 34 8.90 -32.30 -11.06
C PRO A 34 10.04 -31.59 -11.80
N LEU A 35 9.74 -30.58 -12.62
CA LEU A 35 10.75 -29.78 -13.33
C LEU A 35 11.38 -28.67 -12.48
N VAL A 36 10.82 -28.37 -11.31
CA VAL A 36 11.41 -27.42 -10.35
C VAL A 36 12.52 -28.16 -9.63
N THR A 37 13.68 -28.29 -10.27
CA THR A 37 14.88 -28.90 -9.69
C THR A 37 15.99 -27.86 -9.62
N LEU A 38 16.92 -28.01 -8.66
CA LEU A 38 18.04 -27.08 -8.52
C LEU A 38 18.93 -27.06 -9.76
N ASP A 39 19.07 -28.17 -10.47
CA ASP A 39 19.85 -28.24 -11.71
C ASP A 39 19.15 -27.51 -12.87
N ASN A 40 17.83 -27.64 -13.03
CA ASN A 40 17.09 -26.86 -14.01
C ASN A 40 17.16 -25.37 -13.68
N ILE A 41 17.05 -25.02 -12.40
CA ILE A 41 17.17 -23.63 -11.96
C ILE A 41 18.56 -23.07 -12.30
N ARG A 42 19.63 -23.82 -12.01
CA ARG A 42 21.00 -23.45 -12.41
C ARG A 42 21.13 -23.17 -13.90
N ALA A 43 20.52 -24.01 -14.74
CA ALA A 43 20.59 -23.89 -16.19
C ALA A 43 19.87 -22.64 -16.73
N ILE A 44 18.95 -22.05 -15.97
CA ILE A 44 18.20 -20.84 -16.36
C ILE A 44 18.67 -19.57 -15.64
N VAL A 45 19.61 -19.67 -14.68
CA VAL A 45 20.18 -18.47 -14.07
C VAL A 45 20.92 -17.70 -15.16
N PRO A 46 20.64 -16.40 -15.35
CA PRO A 46 21.37 -15.60 -16.34
C PRO A 46 22.87 -15.57 -16.01
N ASP A 47 23.72 -15.80 -17.01
CA ASP A 47 25.17 -15.73 -16.86
C ASP A 47 25.61 -14.37 -16.29
N ASP A 48 24.90 -13.30 -16.67
CA ASP A 48 25.18 -11.94 -16.21
C ASP A 48 24.84 -11.69 -14.73
N PHE A 49 24.13 -12.63 -14.07
CA PHE A 49 23.74 -12.48 -12.66
C PHE A 49 24.96 -12.28 -11.75
N VAL A 50 26.09 -12.86 -12.13
CA VAL A 50 27.38 -12.80 -11.44
C VAL A 50 27.93 -11.35 -11.39
N TYR A 51 27.60 -10.48 -12.35
CA TYR A 51 28.06 -9.07 -12.37
C TYR A 51 27.39 -8.17 -11.32
N ARG A 52 26.38 -8.66 -10.58
CA ARG A 52 25.84 -7.92 -9.43
C ARG A 52 26.90 -7.77 -8.32
N TYR A 53 27.81 -8.72 -8.19
CA TYR A 53 28.82 -8.69 -7.15
C TYR A 53 30.01 -7.82 -7.60
N PRO A 54 30.48 -6.88 -6.77
CA PRO A 54 31.65 -6.08 -7.09
C PRO A 54 32.90 -6.95 -7.18
N GLU A 55 33.85 -6.57 -8.03
CA GLU A 55 35.19 -7.16 -8.01
C GLU A 55 35.86 -6.90 -6.67
N TRP A 56 36.61 -7.88 -6.17
CA TRP A 56 37.42 -7.71 -4.97
C TRP A 56 38.49 -6.62 -5.17
N ASN A 57 38.75 -5.84 -4.12
CA ASN A 57 39.68 -4.73 -4.12
C ASN A 57 40.45 -4.67 -2.80
N MET A 58 41.79 -4.60 -2.89
CA MET A 58 42.70 -4.55 -1.75
C MET A 58 42.50 -3.38 -0.78
N ILE A 59 41.94 -2.25 -1.25
CA ILE A 59 41.79 -1.01 -0.47
C ILE A 59 40.50 -1.03 0.36
N LEU A 60 39.45 -1.67 -0.15
CA LEU A 60 38.13 -1.65 0.46
C LEU A 60 38.09 -2.51 1.72
N GLU A 61 37.41 -2.01 2.76
CA GLU A 61 37.11 -2.78 3.95
C GLU A 61 35.81 -3.58 3.72
N TYR A 62 35.87 -4.88 3.95
CA TYR A 62 34.75 -5.80 3.81
C TYR A 62 34.23 -6.22 5.17
N LYS A 63 32.95 -5.95 5.44
CA LYS A 63 32.27 -6.47 6.63
C LYS A 63 31.85 -7.92 6.44
N LYS A 64 31.72 -8.67 7.54
CA LYS A 64 31.17 -10.03 7.54
C LYS A 64 29.85 -10.08 6.74
N GLY A 65 29.77 -10.99 5.79
CA GLY A 65 28.63 -11.16 4.87
C GLY A 65 28.75 -10.39 3.56
N ALA A 66 29.78 -9.55 3.38
CA ALA A 66 30.04 -8.90 2.09
C ALA A 66 30.34 -9.93 1.00
N LYS A 67 29.82 -9.70 -0.21
CA LYS A 67 29.96 -10.61 -1.35
C LYS A 67 30.79 -9.94 -2.45
N VAL A 68 31.78 -10.64 -2.99
CA VAL A 68 32.67 -10.12 -4.04
C VAL A 68 32.91 -11.18 -5.11
N ARG A 69 33.28 -10.74 -6.31
CA ARG A 69 33.79 -11.59 -7.38
C ARG A 69 35.31 -11.55 -7.40
N HIS A 70 35.94 -12.71 -7.57
CA HIS A 70 37.38 -12.84 -7.74
C HIS A 70 37.72 -14.19 -8.39
N ASN A 71 38.63 -14.22 -9.37
CA ASN A 71 39.06 -15.44 -10.08
C ASN A 71 37.91 -16.32 -10.60
N ASN A 72 36.90 -15.69 -11.23
CA ASN A 72 35.68 -16.33 -11.76
C ASN A 72 34.76 -17.01 -10.72
N GLU A 73 35.00 -16.79 -9.43
CA GLU A 73 34.15 -17.29 -8.35
C GLU A 73 33.56 -16.15 -7.54
N ILE A 74 32.47 -16.44 -6.84
CA ILE A 74 31.86 -15.51 -5.89
C ILE A 74 32.24 -15.94 -4.48
N TRP A 75 32.62 -14.96 -3.68
CA TRP A 75 33.11 -15.14 -2.33
C TRP A 75 32.23 -14.37 -1.35
N ILE A 76 32.09 -14.89 -0.14
CA ILE A 76 31.42 -14.22 0.98
C ILE A 76 32.40 -14.06 2.15
N ALA A 77 32.46 -12.86 2.71
CA ALA A 77 33.31 -12.55 3.85
C ALA A 77 32.76 -13.26 5.11
N ARG A 78 33.57 -14.12 5.72
CA ARG A 78 33.25 -14.82 6.99
C ARG A 78 33.49 -13.93 8.21
N LYS A 79 34.42 -12.99 8.08
CA LYS A 79 34.82 -12.00 9.08
C LYS A 79 35.09 -10.66 8.42
N ASP A 80 35.08 -9.60 9.23
CA ASP A 80 35.56 -8.29 8.81
C ASP A 80 37.02 -8.41 8.37
N ASN A 81 37.34 -7.91 7.18
CA ASN A 81 38.68 -7.98 6.62
C ASN A 81 38.97 -6.79 5.69
N GLN A 82 40.25 -6.51 5.48
CA GLN A 82 40.75 -5.54 4.52
C GLN A 82 42.04 -6.10 3.94
N ASN A 83 42.23 -5.98 2.62
CA ASN A 83 43.42 -6.47 1.93
C ASN A 83 43.68 -8.00 2.06
N GLU A 84 42.67 -8.78 2.45
CA GLU A 84 42.74 -10.24 2.46
C GLU A 84 42.18 -10.79 1.14
N GLU A 85 42.99 -11.53 0.39
CA GLU A 85 42.61 -12.02 -0.94
C GLU A 85 41.71 -13.26 -0.88
N PRO A 86 40.59 -13.31 -1.61
CA PRO A 86 39.72 -14.48 -1.66
C PRO A 86 40.40 -15.62 -2.44
N THR A 87 40.91 -16.60 -1.72
CA THR A 87 41.59 -17.76 -2.29
C THR A 87 41.03 -19.05 -1.71
N LYS A 88 41.04 -20.13 -2.51
CA LYS A 88 40.68 -21.46 -2.02
C LYS A 88 41.76 -21.94 -1.05
N SER A 89 41.36 -22.75 -0.07
CA SER A 89 42.30 -23.51 0.74
C SER A 89 43.28 -24.26 -0.17
N ASP A 90 44.54 -24.34 0.25
CA ASP A 90 45.53 -25.17 -0.43
C ASP A 90 45.17 -26.67 -0.34
N PHE A 91 45.90 -27.47 -1.13
CA PHE A 91 45.61 -28.85 -1.55
C PHE A 91 45.32 -29.89 -0.43
N ASN A 92 45.41 -29.54 0.85
CA ASN A 92 45.26 -30.46 1.99
C ASN A 92 44.08 -30.16 2.93
N ASP A 93 43.20 -29.19 2.62
CA ASP A 93 42.00 -28.88 3.42
C ASP A 93 42.29 -28.48 4.91
N ASP A 94 43.56 -28.26 5.26
CA ASP A 94 44.02 -28.12 6.65
C ASP A 94 43.88 -26.68 7.19
N PHE A 95 43.79 -25.68 6.30
CA PHE A 95 43.58 -24.28 6.63
C PHE A 95 42.60 -23.62 5.65
N GLY A 96 41.31 -23.94 5.80
CA GLY A 96 40.25 -23.20 5.10
C GLY A 96 40.41 -21.69 5.27
N ASN A 97 40.25 -20.92 4.19
CA ASN A 97 40.39 -19.46 4.22
C ASN A 97 39.47 -18.87 5.32
N GLU A 98 40.09 -18.27 6.33
CA GLU A 98 39.41 -17.79 7.54
C GLU A 98 38.51 -16.57 7.24
N TYR A 99 38.88 -15.79 6.23
CA TYR A 99 38.23 -14.53 5.88
C TYR A 99 37.18 -14.70 4.79
N TRP A 100 37.36 -15.62 3.85
CA TRP A 100 36.49 -15.79 2.68
C TRP A 100 35.98 -17.22 2.53
N GLY A 101 34.69 -17.38 2.23
CA GLY A 101 34.09 -18.65 1.82
C GLY A 101 33.59 -18.57 0.39
N VAL A 102 33.66 -19.67 -0.35
CA VAL A 102 33.00 -19.77 -1.67
C VAL A 102 31.50 -19.61 -1.47
N TYR A 103 30.90 -18.74 -2.26
CA TYR A 103 29.48 -18.43 -2.20
C TYR A 103 28.76 -18.93 -3.44
N ASN A 104 27.76 -19.77 -3.22
CA ASN A 104 26.90 -20.25 -4.29
C ASN A 104 25.88 -19.17 -4.66
N PHE A 105 26.11 -18.47 -5.78
CA PHE A 105 25.24 -17.40 -6.31
C PHE A 105 23.81 -17.88 -6.58
N VAL A 106 23.59 -19.18 -6.80
CA VAL A 106 22.25 -19.77 -6.97
C VAL A 106 21.41 -19.58 -5.71
N SER A 107 22.03 -19.64 -4.52
CA SER A 107 21.33 -19.38 -3.26
C SER A 107 20.76 -17.95 -3.22
N ASP A 108 21.54 -16.95 -3.63
CA ASP A 108 21.09 -15.55 -3.72
C ASP A 108 19.94 -15.39 -4.73
N TYR A 109 20.05 -16.09 -5.86
CA TYR A 109 19.03 -16.08 -6.89
C TYR A 109 17.71 -16.67 -6.40
N LEU A 110 17.75 -17.82 -5.72
CA LEU A 110 16.61 -18.49 -5.10
C LEU A 110 15.96 -17.64 -4.00
N GLU A 111 16.79 -17.01 -3.16
CA GLU A 111 16.29 -16.12 -2.10
C GLU A 111 15.49 -14.97 -2.70
N ARG A 112 16.02 -14.35 -3.76
CA ARG A 112 15.36 -13.25 -4.46
C ARG A 112 14.07 -13.69 -5.14
N LEU A 113 14.07 -14.84 -5.83
CA LEU A 113 12.85 -15.39 -6.43
C LEU A 113 11.78 -15.63 -5.37
N THR A 114 12.16 -16.17 -4.22
CA THR A 114 11.26 -16.43 -3.10
C THR A 114 10.68 -15.13 -2.55
N ARG A 115 11.52 -14.11 -2.30
CA ARG A 115 11.08 -12.78 -1.82
C ARG A 115 10.14 -12.09 -2.81
N ASN A 116 10.47 -12.13 -4.10
CA ASN A 116 9.63 -11.55 -5.15
C ASN A 116 8.28 -12.28 -5.27
N GLY A 117 8.29 -13.61 -5.20
CA GLY A 117 7.08 -14.43 -5.22
C GLY A 117 6.16 -14.12 -4.04
N ILE A 118 6.72 -13.96 -2.83
CA ILE A 118 5.95 -13.55 -1.64
C ILE A 118 5.31 -12.18 -1.85
N ALA A 119 6.08 -11.19 -2.32
CA ALA A 119 5.56 -9.85 -2.57
C ALA A 119 4.42 -9.87 -3.61
N GLN A 120 4.60 -10.62 -4.69
CA GLN A 120 3.59 -10.78 -5.73
C GLN A 120 2.33 -11.50 -5.22
N MET A 121 2.47 -12.53 -4.38
CA MET A 121 1.35 -13.23 -3.76
C MET A 121 0.52 -12.29 -2.90
N VAL A 122 1.17 -11.51 -2.03
CA VAL A 122 0.48 -10.53 -1.17
C VAL A 122 -0.25 -9.50 -2.02
N GLN A 123 0.41 -8.94 -3.03
CA GLN A 123 -0.21 -7.97 -3.93
C GLN A 123 -1.40 -8.55 -4.68
N THR A 124 -1.26 -9.76 -5.22
CA THR A 124 -2.34 -10.45 -5.94
C THR A 124 -3.51 -10.74 -5.01
N PHE A 125 -3.24 -11.23 -3.79
CA PHE A 125 -4.27 -11.46 -2.80
C PHE A 125 -5.04 -10.18 -2.46
N THR A 126 -4.34 -9.06 -2.22
CA THR A 126 -5.00 -7.76 -1.98
C THR A 126 -5.83 -7.31 -3.18
N GLN A 127 -5.32 -7.47 -4.40
CA GLN A 127 -6.05 -7.09 -5.61
C GLN A 127 -7.31 -7.93 -5.82
N VAL A 128 -7.21 -9.26 -5.70
CA VAL A 128 -8.35 -10.17 -5.79
C VAL A 128 -9.40 -9.83 -4.75
N LYS A 129 -9.00 -9.68 -3.48
CA LYS A 129 -9.91 -9.30 -2.38
C LYS A 129 -10.56 -7.93 -2.59
N GLY A 130 -9.84 -6.97 -3.18
CA GLY A 130 -10.35 -5.66 -3.55
C GLY A 130 -11.36 -5.71 -4.71
N LEU A 131 -11.09 -6.48 -5.75
CA LEU A 131 -11.97 -6.65 -6.92
C LEU A 131 -13.25 -7.41 -6.58
N ASP A 132 -13.14 -8.47 -5.77
CA ASP A 132 -14.28 -9.30 -5.35
C ASP A 132 -15.18 -8.60 -4.32
N LYS A 133 -14.87 -7.35 -3.94
CA LYS A 133 -15.58 -6.54 -2.93
C LYS A 133 -15.72 -7.24 -1.57
N GLU A 134 -14.88 -8.24 -1.32
CA GLU A 134 -14.80 -8.91 -0.01
C GLU A 134 -14.12 -8.03 1.04
N THR A 135 -13.47 -6.95 0.61
CA THR A 135 -12.94 -5.90 1.48
C THR A 135 -13.91 -4.72 1.56
N LYS A 136 -14.27 -4.32 2.77
CA LYS A 136 -15.06 -3.11 3.03
C LYS A 136 -14.12 -1.89 3.06
N ASN A 137 -14.37 -0.90 2.21
CA ASN A 137 -13.68 0.40 2.33
C ASN A 137 -14.12 1.04 3.67
N LEU A 138 -13.14 1.27 4.56
CA LEU A 138 -13.41 1.86 5.88
C LEU A 138 -13.59 3.39 5.81
N LEU A 139 -12.97 4.02 4.82
CA LEU A 139 -13.02 5.46 4.58
C LEU A 139 -13.30 5.67 3.09
N GLU A 140 -14.42 6.31 2.79
CA GLU A 140 -14.82 6.65 1.43
C GLU A 140 -15.07 8.15 1.35
N ARG A 141 -14.43 8.82 0.38
CA ARG A 141 -14.76 10.19 0.01
C ARG A 141 -15.59 10.15 -1.25
N ARG A 142 -16.88 10.49 -1.14
CA ARG A 142 -17.82 10.47 -2.26
C ARG A 142 -18.54 11.81 -2.39
N THR A 143 -18.76 12.24 -3.62
CA THR A 143 -19.65 13.36 -3.94
C THR A 143 -21.11 12.89 -3.84
N PHE A 144 -21.93 13.59 -3.05
CA PHE A 144 -23.35 13.23 -2.88
C PHE A 144 -24.19 13.47 -4.14
N PHE A 145 -23.75 14.39 -4.99
CA PHE A 145 -24.39 14.72 -6.25
C PHE A 145 -23.32 14.92 -7.31
N ASP A 146 -23.49 14.23 -8.43
CA ASP A 146 -22.63 14.31 -9.62
C ASP A 146 -23.54 14.46 -10.85
N GLY A 147 -24.19 15.62 -10.95
CA GLY A 147 -25.03 15.98 -12.09
C GLY A 147 -24.30 16.96 -13.00
N ALA A 148 -24.59 16.91 -14.30
CA ALA A 148 -24.12 17.90 -15.26
C ALA A 148 -24.79 19.25 -14.96
N GLY A 149 -24.13 20.12 -14.19
CA GLY A 149 -24.66 21.42 -13.75
C GLY A 149 -24.79 22.43 -14.89
N GLY A 150 -25.79 22.25 -15.76
CA GLY A 150 -26.07 23.14 -16.87
C GLY A 150 -26.43 24.54 -16.39
N ILE A 151 -25.66 25.56 -16.78
CA ILE A 151 -25.84 26.97 -16.36
C ILE A 151 -27.26 27.51 -16.69
N ARG A 152 -27.96 26.89 -17.63
CA ARG A 152 -29.33 27.26 -18.07
C ARG A 152 -30.44 26.44 -17.41
N GLU A 153 -30.12 25.37 -16.69
CA GLU A 153 -31.09 24.54 -15.96
C GLU A 153 -31.37 25.17 -14.59
N THR A 154 -32.12 26.26 -14.60
CA THR A 154 -32.43 27.00 -13.38
C THR A 154 -33.69 26.48 -12.72
N LEU A 155 -33.64 26.38 -11.39
CA LEU A 155 -34.83 26.18 -10.57
C LEU A 155 -35.37 27.54 -10.17
N GLN A 156 -36.67 27.75 -10.37
CA GLN A 156 -37.33 28.96 -9.91
C GLN A 156 -37.34 29.02 -8.38
N ASN A 157 -37.09 30.21 -7.84
CA ASN A 157 -37.17 30.45 -6.41
C ASN A 157 -38.64 30.31 -5.95
N THR A 158 -38.89 29.51 -4.93
CA THR A 158 -40.24 29.29 -4.39
C THR A 158 -40.44 29.82 -2.98
N HIS A 159 -39.49 30.58 -2.42
CA HIS A 159 -39.54 31.10 -1.04
C HIS A 159 -39.72 29.98 0.00
N LYS A 160 -39.01 28.87 -0.22
CA LYS A 160 -39.05 27.68 0.63
C LYS A 160 -37.68 27.33 1.17
N LEU A 161 -37.66 26.61 2.28
CA LEU A 161 -36.47 25.92 2.74
C LEU A 161 -36.23 24.71 1.82
N VAL A 162 -35.05 24.66 1.19
CA VAL A 162 -34.66 23.57 0.28
C VAL A 162 -33.29 23.04 0.67
N GLY A 163 -33.03 21.77 0.39
CA GLY A 163 -31.79 21.13 0.80
C GLY A 163 -31.74 19.64 0.54
N PHE A 164 -30.75 18.99 1.17
CA PHE A 164 -30.54 17.56 1.11
C PHE A 164 -30.83 16.90 2.44
N GLU A 165 -31.51 15.75 2.39
CA GLU A 165 -31.50 14.79 3.48
C GLU A 165 -30.27 13.88 3.33
N ILE A 166 -29.48 13.78 4.40
CA ILE A 166 -28.26 12.98 4.49
C ILE A 166 -28.48 11.94 5.58
N VAL A 167 -28.45 10.67 5.20
CA VAL A 167 -28.55 9.55 6.14
C VAL A 167 -27.18 8.89 6.26
N PRO A 168 -26.38 9.21 7.30
CA PRO A 168 -25.09 8.57 7.51
C PRO A 168 -25.27 7.09 7.88
N VAL A 169 -24.18 6.32 7.78
CA VAL A 169 -24.17 4.92 8.21
C VAL A 169 -24.53 4.85 9.69
N ARG A 170 -25.55 4.06 10.02
CA ARG A 170 -26.08 3.91 11.38
C ARG A 170 -25.21 2.95 12.21
N SER A 171 -24.01 3.39 12.57
CA SER A 171 -23.05 2.61 13.36
C SER A 171 -22.36 3.47 14.40
N MET A 172 -22.27 2.96 15.64
CA MET A 172 -21.41 3.58 16.65
C MET A 172 -19.94 3.52 16.21
N GLY A 173 -19.19 4.59 16.47
CA GLY A 173 -17.77 4.71 16.12
C GLY A 173 -17.49 5.19 14.68
N VAL A 174 -18.51 5.34 13.83
CA VAL A 174 -18.38 5.93 12.50
C VAL A 174 -19.06 7.29 12.49
N THR A 175 -18.37 8.32 11.99
CA THR A 175 -18.93 9.67 11.80
C THR A 175 -18.70 10.11 10.37
N MET A 176 -19.71 10.73 9.78
CA MET A 176 -19.56 11.35 8.45
C MET A 176 -19.11 12.79 8.64
N LYS A 177 -18.24 13.28 7.74
CA LYS A 177 -17.81 14.68 7.73
C LYS A 177 -18.13 15.30 6.38
N ILE A 178 -18.76 16.47 6.39
CA ILE A 178 -18.92 17.30 5.20
C ILE A 178 -17.67 18.18 5.09
N GLU A 179 -16.83 17.91 4.09
CA GLU A 179 -15.60 18.66 3.85
C GLU A 179 -15.86 20.01 3.16
N GLN A 180 -16.76 20.02 2.16
CA GLN A 180 -17.00 21.18 1.31
C GLN A 180 -18.45 21.22 0.83
N ILE A 181 -18.98 22.42 0.60
CA ILE A 181 -20.28 22.64 -0.04
C ILE A 181 -20.06 23.43 -1.33
N GLY A 182 -20.73 23.01 -2.40
CA GLY A 182 -20.74 23.71 -3.67
C GLY A 182 -22.07 24.40 -3.89
N LEU A 183 -22.04 25.67 -4.28
CA LEU A 183 -23.23 26.45 -4.62
C LEU A 183 -23.18 26.90 -6.07
N GLN A 184 -24.34 26.88 -6.73
CA GLN A 184 -24.55 27.43 -8.07
C GLN A 184 -25.83 28.25 -8.07
N MET A 185 -25.74 29.54 -8.39
CA MET A 185 -26.87 30.47 -8.35
C MET A 185 -26.82 31.45 -9.53
N THR A 186 -27.98 31.76 -10.11
CA THR A 186 -28.09 32.60 -11.32
C THR A 186 -28.32 34.09 -11.07
N GLY A 187 -28.59 34.53 -9.84
CA GLY A 187 -29.19 35.84 -9.61
C GLY A 187 -28.73 36.69 -8.42
N ALA A 188 -27.80 36.25 -7.57
CA ALA A 188 -27.33 37.09 -6.46
C ALA A 188 -25.89 36.74 -6.04
N THR A 189 -25.06 37.77 -5.85
CA THR A 189 -23.80 37.70 -5.09
C THR A 189 -24.07 38.20 -3.68
N GLY A 190 -23.72 37.43 -2.67
CA GLY A 190 -24.00 37.77 -1.28
C GLY A 190 -23.78 36.63 -0.30
N MET A 191 -24.16 36.86 0.96
CA MET A 191 -24.08 35.84 2.00
C MET A 191 -25.28 34.89 1.90
N VAL A 192 -25.01 33.63 1.58
CA VAL A 192 -25.98 32.54 1.64
C VAL A 192 -25.83 31.87 2.99
N ARG A 193 -26.86 31.98 3.84
CA ARG A 193 -26.88 31.26 5.12
C ARG A 193 -27.43 29.86 4.93
N MET A 194 -26.60 28.87 5.25
CA MET A 194 -26.98 27.47 5.30
C MET A 194 -27.24 27.02 6.73
N TYR A 195 -28.10 26.02 6.86
CA TYR A 195 -28.56 25.46 8.12
C TYR A 195 -28.36 23.94 8.07
N LEU A 196 -27.77 23.40 9.14
CA LEU A 196 -27.67 21.97 9.38
C LEU A 196 -28.62 21.60 10.52
N PHE A 197 -29.64 20.83 10.21
CA PHE A 197 -30.59 20.28 11.18
C PHE A 197 -30.34 18.79 11.40
N HIS A 198 -30.85 18.29 12.52
CA HIS A 198 -31.02 16.87 12.76
C HIS A 198 -32.48 16.57 13.02
N SER A 199 -32.96 15.40 12.58
CA SER A 199 -34.36 14.99 12.72
C SER A 199 -34.89 14.96 14.16
N SER A 200 -34.01 14.98 15.18
CA SER A 200 -34.38 15.01 16.59
C SER A 200 -34.52 16.41 17.20
N GLN A 201 -34.25 17.48 16.44
CA GLN A 201 -34.31 18.86 16.92
C GLN A 201 -35.05 19.76 15.96
N ILE A 202 -35.71 20.79 16.51
CA ILE A 202 -36.38 21.83 15.72
C ILE A 202 -35.38 22.92 15.32
N ASP A 203 -34.45 23.25 16.23
CA ASP A 203 -33.42 24.27 15.99
C ASP A 203 -32.24 23.73 15.17
N PRO A 204 -31.58 24.58 14.37
CA PRO A 204 -30.39 24.18 13.62
C PRO A 204 -29.21 23.91 14.55
N ILE A 205 -28.50 22.82 14.32
CA ILE A 205 -27.30 22.44 15.08
C ILE A 205 -26.12 23.32 14.69
N LYS A 206 -26.01 23.64 13.40
CA LYS A 206 -24.98 24.54 12.87
C LYS A 206 -25.56 25.43 11.78
N THR A 207 -25.01 26.63 11.69
CA THR A 207 -25.27 27.56 10.60
C THR A 207 -23.96 27.97 9.96
N PHE A 208 -23.98 28.20 8.64
CA PHE A 208 -22.81 28.59 7.86
C PHE A 208 -23.16 29.81 7.02
N ASP A 209 -22.30 30.82 7.04
CA ASP A 209 -22.44 31.98 6.17
C ASP A 209 -21.45 31.85 5.02
N LEU A 210 -21.97 31.55 3.83
CA LEU A 210 -21.18 31.31 2.63
C LEU A 210 -21.24 32.55 1.74
N ASN A 211 -20.11 33.25 1.59
CA ASN A 211 -20.03 34.44 0.74
C ASN A 211 -19.88 34.04 -0.73
N PHE A 212 -21.00 34.00 -1.46
CA PHE A 212 -21.06 33.66 -2.87
C PHE A 212 -20.79 34.90 -3.73
N THR A 213 -19.69 34.87 -4.50
CA THR A 213 -19.21 36.04 -5.26
C THR A 213 -19.32 35.86 -6.77
N VAL A 214 -19.68 34.67 -7.24
CA VAL A 214 -19.75 34.36 -8.67
C VAL A 214 -21.08 34.86 -9.26
N THR A 215 -21.04 35.44 -10.45
CA THR A 215 -22.23 35.95 -11.16
C THR A 215 -22.64 35.01 -12.31
N ASN A 216 -23.85 35.19 -12.85
CA ASN A 216 -24.33 34.53 -14.07
C ASN A 216 -24.38 32.99 -14.03
N GLY A 217 -24.78 32.38 -12.91
CA GLY A 217 -24.99 30.93 -12.83
C GLY A 217 -23.70 30.13 -12.64
N GLY A 218 -22.61 30.78 -12.26
CA GLY A 218 -21.36 30.11 -11.96
C GLY A 218 -21.41 29.33 -10.64
N PHE A 219 -20.39 28.50 -10.45
CA PHE A 219 -20.30 27.54 -9.35
C PHE A 219 -19.13 27.91 -8.42
N GLN A 220 -19.32 27.80 -7.10
CA GLN A 220 -18.28 28.09 -6.10
C GLN A 220 -18.25 27.03 -4.99
N TRP A 221 -17.06 26.52 -4.68
CA TRP A 221 -16.82 25.62 -3.54
C TRP A 221 -16.47 26.41 -2.27
N PHE A 222 -17.03 25.97 -1.15
CA PHE A 222 -16.77 26.49 0.19
C PHE A 222 -16.25 25.37 1.09
N PRO A 223 -15.03 25.48 1.65
CA PRO A 223 -14.57 24.53 2.64
C PRO A 223 -15.31 24.72 3.96
N LEU A 224 -15.74 23.62 4.58
CA LEU A 224 -16.33 23.62 5.90
C LEU A 224 -15.32 23.13 6.94
N LYS A 225 -15.22 23.86 8.04
CA LYS A 225 -14.41 23.44 9.19
C LYS A 225 -15.26 22.62 10.15
N ASP A 226 -14.81 21.40 10.44
CA ASP A 226 -15.35 20.54 11.50
C ASP A 226 -16.87 20.29 11.43
N CYS A 227 -17.40 20.08 10.23
CA CYS A 227 -18.81 19.73 10.01
C CYS A 227 -19.01 18.21 10.10
N TYR A 228 -19.10 17.69 11.33
CA TYR A 228 -19.33 16.28 11.62
C TYR A 228 -20.82 15.95 11.81
N LEU A 229 -21.21 14.78 11.32
CA LEU A 229 -22.55 14.18 11.42
C LEU A 229 -22.43 12.86 12.20
N PRO A 230 -22.24 12.91 13.53
CA PRO A 230 -22.07 11.71 14.34
C PRO A 230 -23.36 10.91 14.45
N TYR A 231 -23.24 9.59 14.67
CA TYR A 231 -24.38 8.71 14.92
C TYR A 231 -25.13 9.09 16.21
N ILE A 232 -24.43 9.61 17.22
CA ILE A 232 -25.00 10.08 18.48
C ILE A 232 -24.15 11.24 18.98
N SER A 233 -24.76 12.23 19.63
CA SER A 233 -24.03 13.31 20.31
C SER A 233 -24.81 13.75 21.55
N ASP A 234 -24.21 14.60 22.38
CA ASP A 234 -24.90 15.14 23.56
C ASP A 234 -26.17 15.93 23.18
N ALA A 235 -26.19 16.51 21.99
CA ALA A 235 -27.31 17.29 21.48
C ALA A 235 -28.31 16.44 20.69
N THR A 236 -27.88 15.37 20.02
CA THR A 236 -28.71 14.62 19.07
C THR A 236 -28.96 13.18 19.51
N ASN A 237 -30.20 12.70 19.31
CA ASN A 237 -30.50 11.30 19.57
C ASN A 237 -29.68 10.36 18.65
N ALA A 238 -29.57 9.08 19.04
CA ALA A 238 -28.88 8.07 18.25
C ALA A 238 -29.59 7.80 16.91
N GLY A 239 -28.83 7.75 15.82
CA GLY A 239 -29.34 7.60 14.46
C GLY A 239 -30.00 8.87 13.95
N GLY A 240 -31.04 8.73 13.11
CA GLY A 240 -31.75 9.86 12.51
C GLY A 240 -31.23 10.27 11.13
N SER A 241 -31.77 11.38 10.63
CA SER A 241 -31.42 12.00 9.36
C SER A 241 -30.91 13.42 9.61
N TRP A 242 -29.89 13.82 8.86
CA TRP A 242 -29.34 15.17 8.86
C TRP A 242 -29.90 15.93 7.67
N TYR A 243 -30.27 17.19 7.86
CA TYR A 243 -30.78 18.03 6.77
C TYR A 243 -29.87 19.23 6.58
N LEU A 244 -29.26 19.34 5.40
CA LEU A 244 -28.46 20.49 5.01
C LEU A 244 -29.28 21.34 4.05
N CYS A 245 -29.73 22.50 4.53
CA CYS A 245 -30.70 23.33 3.83
C CYS A 245 -30.26 24.79 3.75
N TYR A 246 -30.83 25.53 2.81
CA TYR A 246 -30.78 26.99 2.75
C TYR A 246 -32.18 27.53 2.45
N ASN A 247 -32.45 28.75 2.91
CA ASN A 247 -33.68 29.43 2.54
C ASN A 247 -33.50 30.07 1.16
N GLN A 248 -34.47 29.90 0.26
CA GLN A 248 -34.42 30.52 -1.05
C GLN A 248 -34.79 32.01 -1.03
N ASP A 249 -35.27 32.58 0.09
CA ASP A 249 -35.65 34.00 0.20
C ASP A 249 -34.55 35.02 -0.19
#